data_AF-A0A9P5QR80-F1
#
_entry.id   AF-A0A9P5QR80-F1
#
_cell.length_a   1.000
_cell.length_b   1.000
_cell.length_c   1.000
_cell.angle_alpha   90.00
_cell.angle_beta   90.00
_cell.angle_gamma   90.00
#
_symmetry.space_group_name_H-M   'P 1'
#
loop_
_entity.id
_entity.type
_entity.pdbx_description
1 polymer ?
#
loop_
_entity_poly.entity_id
_entity_poly.type
_entity_poly.pdbx_seq_one_letter_code
_entity_poly.pdbx_strand_id
1 'polypeptide(L)'
;MLRNPFSSRTSDLSLEKNLELANKSLELSRNESDAAKALELANSANLMLKDAEKIFATEKAKDPALGKGIANAYHEHGKLLDDLGHHDKAVKSHSKAEKWGYIKAVNQHTGSSQPVLSPAGAATRQPISKSDVVQLSPQLSTQKVIPTKVSNGKPTSNSD
;
A
#
# COMPACT_ATOMS: atom_id res chain seq x y z
N MET A 1 17.19 -11.29 47.43
CA MET A 1 15.93 -10.74 46.90
C MET A 1 15.73 -11.31 45.49
N LEU A 2 15.10 -12.48 45.37
CA LEU A 2 14.82 -13.08 44.06
C LEU A 2 13.52 -12.46 43.52
N ARG A 3 13.63 -11.75 42.38
CA ARG A 3 12.49 -11.31 41.57
C ARG A 3 11.75 -12.56 41.08
N ASN A 4 10.48 -12.72 41.45
CA ASN A 4 9.57 -13.62 40.75
C ASN A 4 9.35 -13.09 39.32
N PRO A 5 9.69 -13.86 38.25
CA PRO A 5 9.46 -13.43 36.88
C PRO A 5 8.08 -13.83 36.35
N PHE A 6 7.16 -14.28 37.22
CA PHE A 6 5.79 -14.61 36.83
C PHE A 6 4.94 -13.33 36.64
N SER A 7 5.29 -12.52 35.65
CA SER A 7 4.38 -11.56 34.99
C SER A 7 3.72 -12.23 33.79
N SER A 8 3.02 -13.34 34.00
CA SER A 8 2.34 -14.03 32.90
C SER A 8 1.10 -14.73 33.42
N ARG A 9 0.02 -13.95 33.63
CA ARG A 9 -1.37 -14.43 33.71
C ARG A 9 -2.35 -13.27 33.78
N THR A 10 -2.55 -12.58 32.67
CA THR A 10 -3.88 -12.05 32.33
C THR A 10 -4.11 -12.34 30.86
N SER A 11 -5.13 -13.15 30.62
CA SER A 11 -5.57 -13.63 29.32
C SER A 11 -6.33 -12.55 28.56
N ASP A 12 -5.67 -11.44 28.26
CA ASP A 12 -6.11 -10.52 27.21
C ASP A 12 -5.24 -10.78 25.99
N LEU A 13 -5.77 -10.60 24.78
CA LEU A 13 -4.96 -10.62 23.57
C LEU A 13 -3.98 -9.44 23.66
N SER A 14 -2.83 -9.66 24.31
CA SER A 14 -1.76 -8.67 24.41
C SER A 14 -1.29 -8.32 23.00
N LEU A 15 -0.96 -7.05 22.79
CA LEU A 15 -0.29 -6.54 21.60
C LEU A 15 0.82 -7.49 21.10
N GLU A 16 1.63 -8.03 22.02
CA GLU A 16 2.71 -8.97 21.72
C GLU A 16 2.20 -10.27 21.11
N LYS A 17 1.10 -10.82 21.64
CA LYS A 17 0.51 -12.06 21.14
C LYS A 17 -0.07 -11.88 19.74
N ASN A 18 -0.67 -10.73 19.45
CA ASN A 18 -1.16 -10.43 18.10
C ASN A 18 -0.01 -10.28 17.10
N LEU A 19 1.09 -9.66 17.51
CA LEU A 19 2.31 -9.58 16.68
C LEU A 19 2.92 -10.97 16.45
N GLU A 20 3.01 -11.80 17.48
CA GLU A 20 3.50 -13.18 17.38
C GLU A 20 2.64 -14.01 16.42
N LEU A 21 1.32 -13.97 16.58
CA LEU A 21 0.38 -14.67 15.70
C LEU A 21 0.48 -14.16 14.25
N ALA A 22 0.57 -12.84 14.04
CA ALA A 22 0.75 -12.26 12.72
C ALA A 22 2.04 -12.77 12.05
N ASN A 23 3.17 -12.72 12.76
CA ASN A 23 4.46 -13.19 12.24
C ASN A 23 4.42 -14.69 11.92
N LYS A 24 3.80 -15.49 12.78
CA LYS A 24 3.61 -16.93 12.54
C LYS A 24 2.77 -17.19 11.30
N SER A 25 1.68 -16.47 11.10
CA SER A 25 0.87 -16.58 9.88
C SER A 25 1.63 -16.17 8.62
N LEU A 26 2.47 -15.14 8.69
CA LEU A 26 3.34 -14.74 7.57
C LEU A 26 4.38 -15.81 7.24
N GLU A 27 4.99 -16.42 8.27
CA GLU A 27 5.94 -17.53 8.08
C GLU A 27 5.27 -18.74 7.45
N LEU A 28 4.10 -19.14 7.95
CA LEU A 28 3.32 -20.22 7.35
C LEU A 28 2.97 -19.92 5.90
N SER A 29 2.56 -18.69 5.60
CA SER A 29 2.22 -18.29 4.23
C SER A 29 3.41 -18.35 3.27
N ARG A 30 4.64 -18.12 3.75
CA ARG A 30 5.86 -18.21 2.91
C ARG A 30 6.23 -19.64 2.58
N ASN A 31 5.92 -20.55 3.50
CA ASN A 31 6.17 -21.97 3.34
C ASN A 31 5.01 -22.70 2.64
N GLU A 32 3.88 -22.02 2.44
CA GLU A 32 2.70 -22.58 1.79
C GLU A 32 2.84 -22.50 0.27
N SER A 33 2.80 -23.66 -0.39
CA SER A 33 2.91 -23.75 -1.85
C SER A 33 1.61 -23.34 -2.56
N ASP A 34 0.48 -23.45 -1.86
CA ASP A 34 -0.82 -23.06 -2.41
C ASP A 34 -1.07 -21.57 -2.23
N ALA A 35 -1.16 -20.85 -3.35
CA ALA A 35 -1.33 -19.40 -3.36
C ALA A 35 -2.64 -18.94 -2.67
N ALA A 36 -3.71 -19.74 -2.71
CA ALA A 36 -4.97 -19.38 -2.08
C ALA A 36 -4.88 -19.50 -0.55
N LYS A 37 -4.26 -20.56 -0.04
CA LYS A 37 -3.98 -20.72 1.40
C LYS A 37 -2.98 -19.69 1.91
N ALA A 38 -1.92 -19.43 1.14
CA ALA A 38 -0.96 -18.37 1.45
C ALA A 38 -1.68 -17.01 1.58
N LEU A 39 -2.59 -16.69 0.65
CA LEU A 39 -3.39 -15.48 0.73
C LEU A 39 -4.32 -15.44 1.95
N GLU A 40 -4.94 -16.56 2.33
CA GLU A 40 -5.77 -16.66 3.53
C GLU A 40 -4.97 -16.40 4.81
N LEU A 41 -3.77 -16.98 4.91
CA LEU A 41 -2.83 -16.76 6.01
C LEU A 41 -2.35 -15.31 6.06
N ALA A 42 -2.04 -14.71 4.91
CA ALA A 42 -1.69 -13.29 4.82
C ALA A 42 -2.84 -12.40 5.33
N ASN A 43 -4.08 -12.65 4.88
CA ASN A 43 -5.25 -11.90 5.35
C ASN A 43 -5.46 -12.05 6.87
N SER A 44 -5.23 -13.25 7.40
CA SER A 44 -5.28 -13.52 8.84
C SER A 44 -4.22 -12.73 9.60
N ALA A 45 -2.99 -12.67 9.07
CA ALA A 45 -1.93 -11.82 9.64
C ALA A 45 -2.33 -10.34 9.66
N ASN A 46 -2.93 -9.82 8.59
CA ASN A 46 -3.41 -8.44 8.54
C ASN A 46 -4.52 -8.12 9.56
N LEU A 47 -5.40 -9.08 9.87
CA LEU A 47 -6.39 -8.93 10.93
C LEU A 47 -5.71 -8.78 12.29
N MET A 48 -4.78 -9.69 12.60
CA MET A 48 -3.97 -9.65 13.84
C MET A 48 -3.19 -8.33 13.96
N LEU A 49 -2.61 -7.83 12.86
CA LEU A 49 -1.90 -6.55 12.84
C LEU A 49 -2.81 -5.36 13.09
N LYS A 50 -4.05 -5.37 12.57
CA LYS A 50 -5.02 -4.31 12.86
C LYS A 50 -5.41 -4.29 14.33
N ASP A 51 -5.57 -5.45 14.93
CA ASP A 51 -5.89 -5.54 16.35
C ASP A 51 -4.68 -5.14 17.22
N ALA A 52 -3.46 -5.52 16.83
CA ALA A 52 -2.23 -4.99 17.41
C ALA A 52 -2.16 -3.46 17.34
N GLU A 53 -2.45 -2.84 16.18
CA GLU A 53 -2.49 -1.38 16.03
C GLU A 53 -3.51 -0.72 16.98
N LYS A 54 -4.72 -1.28 17.08
CA LYS A 54 -5.74 -0.75 18.00
C LYS A 54 -5.31 -0.85 19.45
N ILE A 55 -4.74 -1.99 19.84
CA ILE A 55 -4.26 -2.22 21.20
C ILE A 55 -3.11 -1.27 21.50
N PHE A 56 -2.13 -1.12 20.61
CA PHE A 56 -1.03 -0.17 20.74
C PHE A 56 -1.55 1.26 20.97
N ALA A 57 -2.54 1.68 20.18
CA ALA A 57 -3.17 2.99 20.31
C ALA A 57 -3.97 3.15 21.61
N THR A 58 -4.64 2.09 22.07
CA THR A 58 -5.52 2.11 23.25
C THR A 58 -4.72 2.04 24.56
N GLU A 59 -3.75 1.13 24.64
CA GLU A 59 -2.89 0.94 25.80
C GLU A 59 -1.82 2.03 25.93
N LYS A 60 -1.76 2.98 24.98
CA LYS A 60 -0.67 3.96 24.83
C LYS A 60 0.68 3.28 25.04
N ALA A 61 0.87 2.14 24.38
CA ALA A 61 2.07 1.34 24.52
C ALA A 61 3.29 2.24 24.27
N LYS A 62 4.01 2.55 25.35
CA LYS A 62 5.16 3.47 25.29
C LYS A 62 6.41 2.78 24.74
N ASP A 63 6.31 1.50 24.41
CA ASP A 63 7.43 0.73 23.91
C ASP A 63 7.62 0.96 22.40
N PRO A 64 8.67 1.68 21.99
CA PRO A 64 8.96 1.90 20.58
C PRO A 64 9.34 0.61 19.84
N ALA A 65 9.78 -0.44 20.55
CA ALA A 65 10.11 -1.73 19.94
C ALA A 65 8.86 -2.43 19.39
N LEU A 66 7.72 -2.31 20.09
CA LEU A 66 6.45 -2.89 19.62
C LEU A 66 5.92 -2.15 18.39
N GLY A 67 6.08 -0.83 18.33
CA GLY A 67 5.76 -0.03 17.15
C GLY A 67 6.60 -0.46 15.93
N LYS A 68 7.92 -0.67 16.13
CA LYS A 68 8.80 -1.24 15.09
C LYS A 68 8.39 -2.65 14.68
N GLY A 69 7.89 -3.47 15.61
CA GLY A 69 7.34 -4.79 15.32
C GLY A 69 6.14 -4.73 14.38
N ILE A 70 5.18 -3.84 14.66
CA ILE A 70 4.00 -3.59 13.80
C ILE A 70 4.45 -3.13 12.40
N ALA A 71 5.38 -2.16 12.35
CA ALA A 71 5.95 -1.64 11.12
C ALA A 71 6.60 -2.75 10.27
N ASN A 72 7.47 -3.57 10.87
CA ASN A 72 8.15 -4.65 10.18
C ASN A 72 7.16 -5.71 9.68
N ALA A 73 6.19 -6.11 10.49
CA ALA A 73 5.20 -7.10 10.09
C ALA A 73 4.31 -6.60 8.94
N TYR A 74 3.94 -5.31 8.91
CA TYR A 74 3.24 -4.74 7.75
C TYR A 74 4.09 -4.73 6.47
N HIS A 75 5.40 -4.49 6.60
CA HIS A 75 6.32 -4.59 5.47
C HIS A 75 6.41 -6.02 4.93
N GLU A 76 6.59 -7.01 5.82
CA GLU A 76 6.68 -8.42 5.45
C GLU A 76 5.38 -8.94 4.83
N HIS A 77 4.23 -8.47 5.33
CA HIS A 77 2.92 -8.74 4.74
C HIS A 77 2.77 -8.12 3.34
N GLY A 78 3.25 -6.88 3.15
CA GLY A 78 3.26 -6.23 1.84
C GLY A 78 4.08 -7.00 0.82
N LYS A 79 5.30 -7.40 1.20
CA LYS A 79 6.19 -8.20 0.35
C LYS A 79 5.54 -9.53 -0.05
N LEU A 80 4.94 -10.23 0.91
CA LEU A 80 4.24 -11.49 0.65
C LEU A 80 3.06 -11.32 -0.33
N LEU A 81 2.29 -10.24 -0.21
CA LEU A 81 1.21 -9.95 -1.15
C LEU A 81 1.74 -9.60 -2.54
N ASP A 82 2.88 -8.93 -2.63
CA ASP A 82 3.56 -8.62 -3.89
C ASP A 82 4.01 -9.92 -4.59
N ASP A 83 4.61 -10.83 -3.83
CA ASP A 83 5.03 -12.16 -4.28
C ASP A 83 3.83 -13.01 -4.78
N LEU A 84 2.64 -12.81 -4.19
CA LEU A 84 1.38 -13.45 -4.61
C LEU A 84 0.67 -12.72 -5.78
N GLY A 85 1.23 -11.62 -6.30
CA GLY A 85 0.66 -10.84 -7.41
C GLY A 85 -0.46 -9.86 -7.02
N HIS A 86 -0.64 -9.60 -5.72
CA HIS A 86 -1.64 -8.67 -5.18
C HIS A 86 -1.06 -7.28 -4.89
N HIS A 87 -0.50 -6.65 -5.93
CA HIS A 87 0.21 -5.36 -5.83
C HIS A 87 -0.62 -4.25 -5.16
N ASP A 88 -1.91 -4.10 -5.47
CA ASP A 88 -2.78 -3.08 -4.84
C ASP A 88 -2.89 -3.23 -3.32
N LYS A 89 -2.88 -4.47 -2.84
CA LYS A 89 -2.93 -4.75 -1.40
C LYS A 89 -1.53 -4.60 -0.78
N ALA A 90 -0.49 -5.00 -1.51
CA ALA A 90 0.90 -4.84 -1.09
C ALA A 90 1.26 -3.37 -0.83
N VAL A 91 0.91 -2.47 -1.75
CA VAL A 91 1.12 -1.01 -1.60
C VAL A 91 0.45 -0.49 -0.33
N LYS A 92 -0.80 -0.89 -0.06
CA LYS A 92 -1.52 -0.49 1.16
C LYS A 92 -0.81 -0.98 2.42
N SER A 93 -0.24 -2.18 2.39
CA SER A 93 0.52 -2.72 3.53
C SER A 93 1.86 -1.99 3.72
N HIS A 94 2.58 -1.66 2.64
CA HIS A 94 3.79 -0.86 2.73
C HIS A 94 3.52 0.55 3.25
N SER A 95 2.47 1.24 2.79
CA SER A 95 2.09 2.55 3.32
C SER A 95 1.75 2.50 4.81
N LYS A 96 1.16 1.39 5.29
CA LYS A 96 0.95 1.18 6.72
C LYS A 96 2.25 0.97 7.47
N ALA A 97 3.18 0.19 6.92
CA ALA A 97 4.50 0.00 7.52
C ALA A 97 5.21 1.35 7.72
N GLU A 98 5.21 2.21 6.70
CA GLU A 98 5.80 3.56 6.76
C GLU A 98 5.13 4.44 7.83
N LYS A 99 3.78 4.39 7.92
CA LYS A 99 3.03 5.10 8.96
C LYS A 99 3.46 4.70 10.38
N TRP A 100 3.80 3.44 10.58
CA TRP A 100 4.29 2.91 11.85
C TRP A 100 5.80 3.11 12.08
N GLY A 101 6.48 3.83 11.17
CA GLY A 101 7.90 4.14 11.29
C GLY A 101 8.83 3.10 10.67
N TYR A 102 8.34 2.29 9.73
CA TYR A 102 9.22 1.47 8.89
C TYR A 102 10.06 2.38 8.00
N ILE A 103 11.29 2.65 8.43
CA ILE A 103 12.29 3.30 7.57
C ILE A 103 13.02 2.16 6.87
N LYS A 104 12.62 1.87 5.63
CA LYS A 104 13.44 1.05 4.75
C LYS A 104 14.79 1.75 4.69
N ALA A 105 15.88 1.06 5.02
CA ALA A 105 17.24 1.60 4.90
C ALA A 105 17.57 1.81 3.41
N VAL A 106 16.96 2.83 2.80
CA VAL A 106 17.27 3.34 1.48
C VAL A 106 17.78 4.73 1.73
N ASN A 107 19.10 4.88 1.59
CA ASN A 107 19.85 6.12 1.41
C ASN A 107 18.99 7.39 1.50
N GLN A 108 19.02 8.05 2.67
CA GLN A 108 18.45 9.38 2.82
C GLN A 108 19.24 10.37 1.96
N HIS A 109 18.82 10.53 0.71
CA HIS A 109 19.01 11.75 -0.04
C HIS A 109 17.70 12.09 -0.73
N THR A 110 17.28 13.36 -0.57
CA THR A 110 16.08 14.02 -1.13
C THR A 110 14.79 13.69 -0.37
N GLY A 111 14.10 14.61 0.32
CA GLY A 111 14.03 16.04 0.12
C GLY A 111 13.08 16.38 -1.03
N SER A 112 11.77 16.35 -0.78
CA SER A 112 10.74 17.13 -1.50
C SER A 112 9.40 16.93 -0.80
N SER A 113 8.96 17.92 -0.02
CA SER A 113 8.08 18.98 -0.51
C SER A 113 6.72 18.42 -0.90
N GLN A 114 5.77 18.44 0.03
CA GLN A 114 4.37 18.54 -0.37
C GLN A 114 4.10 19.99 -0.79
N PRO A 115 3.54 20.23 -1.99
CA PRO A 115 2.63 21.35 -2.16
C PRO A 115 1.29 20.78 -2.61
N VAL A 116 0.34 20.68 -1.69
CA VAL A 116 -1.07 20.50 -2.05
C VAL A 116 -1.88 21.67 -1.51
N LEU A 117 -1.98 22.68 -2.37
CA LEU A 117 -3.16 23.50 -2.67
C LEU A 117 -4.17 23.75 -1.54
N SER A 118 -4.36 25.03 -1.24
CA SER A 118 -5.69 25.61 -1.05
C SER A 118 -5.68 27.10 -1.43
N PRO A 119 -6.50 27.52 -2.41
CA PRO A 119 -6.77 28.93 -2.68
C PRO A 119 -8.06 29.35 -1.97
N ALA A 120 -8.02 30.39 -1.14
CA ALA A 120 -9.23 31.04 -0.65
C ALA A 120 -8.99 32.52 -0.29
N GLY A 121 -9.39 33.39 -1.23
CA GLY A 121 -10.05 34.66 -0.95
C GLY A 121 -9.23 35.81 -0.34
N ALA A 122 -8.92 36.81 -1.16
CA ALA A 122 -9.11 38.21 -0.78
C ALA A 122 -9.11 39.11 -2.01
N ALA A 123 -10.11 39.99 -2.07
CA ALA A 123 -10.43 40.91 -3.13
C ALA A 123 -9.33 41.93 -3.45
N THR A 124 -9.32 42.44 -4.70
CA THR A 124 -9.32 43.89 -5.00
C THR A 124 -9.56 44.11 -6.50
N ARG A 125 -10.62 44.86 -6.81
CA ARG A 125 -10.91 45.46 -8.12
C ARG A 125 -9.77 46.39 -8.53
N GLN A 126 -9.39 46.43 -9.82
CA GLN A 126 -8.88 47.60 -10.56
C GLN A 126 -8.75 47.27 -12.07
N PRO A 127 -8.67 48.27 -12.97
CA PRO A 127 -9.62 48.39 -14.07
C PRO A 127 -9.08 48.00 -15.46
N ILE A 128 -10.05 47.72 -16.33
CA ILE A 128 -10.02 47.79 -17.79
C ILE A 128 -8.97 48.75 -18.37
N SER A 129 -8.11 48.21 -19.24
CA SER A 129 -7.48 48.97 -20.32
C SER A 129 -7.65 48.19 -21.62
N LYS A 130 -8.38 48.84 -22.55
CA LYS A 130 -8.54 48.42 -23.94
C LYS A 130 -7.28 48.84 -24.70
N SER A 131 -6.73 47.92 -25.46
CA SER A 131 -5.96 48.13 -26.70
C SER A 131 -5.96 46.75 -27.35
N ASP A 132 -6.72 46.53 -28.43
CA ASP A 132 -6.18 46.59 -29.80
C ASP A 132 -4.97 45.65 -29.95
N VAL A 133 -4.87 44.68 -30.85
CA VAL A 133 -5.63 44.34 -32.05
C VAL A 133 -4.96 43.04 -32.59
N VAL A 134 -5.73 42.16 -33.25
CA VAL A 134 -5.27 41.23 -34.32
C VAL A 134 -4.31 40.07 -33.94
N GLN A 135 -4.74 38.81 -34.07
CA GLN A 135 -4.64 38.05 -35.34
C GLN A 135 -5.01 36.55 -35.18
N LEU A 136 -6.02 36.15 -35.97
CA LEU A 136 -6.19 34.88 -36.68
C LEU A 136 -5.18 33.73 -36.43
N SER A 137 -5.63 32.61 -35.87
CA SER A 137 -6.02 31.40 -36.63
C SER A 137 -5.78 30.07 -35.86
N PRO A 138 -6.61 29.04 -36.13
CA PRO A 138 -6.55 27.72 -35.52
C PRO A 138 -5.69 26.75 -36.34
N GLN A 139 -5.09 25.73 -35.71
CA GLN A 139 -4.63 24.55 -36.42
C GLN A 139 -5.11 23.28 -35.71
N LEU A 140 -6.26 22.85 -36.22
CA LEU A 140 -6.77 21.49 -36.23
C LEU A 140 -5.77 20.61 -36.97
N SER A 141 -5.23 19.57 -36.33
CA SER A 141 -4.49 18.52 -37.03
C SER A 141 -5.23 17.19 -36.89
N THR A 142 -6.11 16.95 -37.85
CA THR A 142 -6.67 15.66 -38.23
C THR A 142 -5.71 14.96 -39.18
N GLN A 143 -5.22 13.76 -38.84
CA GLN A 143 -4.79 12.71 -39.77
C GLN A 143 -4.30 11.50 -38.94
N LYS A 144 -4.48 10.23 -39.30
CA LYS A 144 -5.07 9.60 -40.48
C LYS A 144 -5.33 8.13 -40.12
N VAL A 145 -6.48 7.64 -40.53
CA VAL A 145 -6.95 6.26 -40.52
C VAL A 145 -6.08 5.36 -41.41
N ILE A 146 -5.71 4.16 -40.94
CA ILE A 146 -5.55 2.97 -41.80
C ILE A 146 -5.98 1.71 -41.01
N PRO A 147 -7.05 1.01 -41.43
CA PRO A 147 -7.34 -0.36 -41.05
C PRO A 147 -6.84 -1.32 -42.14
N THR A 148 -6.14 -2.38 -41.75
CA THR A 148 -5.83 -3.49 -42.67
C THR A 148 -6.64 -4.71 -42.26
N LYS A 149 -7.68 -4.97 -43.05
CA LYS A 149 -8.48 -6.18 -43.06
C LYS A 149 -7.83 -7.20 -44.01
N VAL A 150 -8.30 -8.44 -43.94
CA VAL A 150 -8.19 -9.55 -44.92
C VAL A 150 -6.94 -10.41 -44.65
N SER A 151 -6.99 -11.75 -44.55
CA SER A 151 -7.74 -12.69 -45.38
C SER A 151 -7.95 -14.07 -44.74
N ASN A 152 -8.95 -14.76 -45.27
CA ASN A 152 -9.43 -16.11 -45.02
C ASN A 152 -8.41 -17.25 -45.11
N GLY A 153 -8.69 -18.33 -44.39
CA GLY A 153 -8.16 -19.68 -44.67
C GLY A 153 -8.91 -20.79 -43.92
N LYS A 154 -10.01 -21.28 -44.49
CA LYS A 154 -10.62 -22.60 -44.23
C LYS A 154 -10.14 -23.55 -45.34
N PRO A 155 -9.69 -24.78 -45.03
CA PRO A 155 -10.42 -26.02 -45.42
C PRO A 155 -10.37 -27.09 -44.31
N THR A 156 -11.48 -27.70 -43.88
CA THR A 156 -11.95 -29.07 -44.23
C THR A 156 -10.90 -30.19 -44.15
N SER A 157 -11.10 -31.18 -43.26
CA SER A 157 -11.53 -32.54 -43.64
C SER A 157 -11.39 -33.57 -42.51
N ASN A 158 -12.28 -34.55 -42.58
CA ASN A 158 -12.50 -35.72 -41.73
C ASN A 158 -11.32 -36.71 -41.70
N SER A 159 -11.29 -37.57 -40.68
CA SER A 159 -10.95 -39.02 -40.71
C SER A 159 -11.32 -39.56 -39.32
N ASP A 160 -12.46 -40.24 -39.21
CA ASP A 160 -12.61 -41.70 -39.02
C ASP A 160 -12.13 -42.18 -37.64
#